data_AF-A0A8T4X6U7-F1
#
_entry.id   AF-A0A8T4X6U7-F1
#
_cell.length_a   1.000
_cell.length_b   1.000
_cell.length_c   1.000
_cell.angle_alpha   90.00
_cell.angle_beta   90.00
_cell.angle_gamma   90.00
#
_symmetry.space_group_name_H-M   'P 1'
#
loop_
_entity.id
_entity.type
_entity.pdbx_description
1 polymer ?
#
loop_
_entity_poly.entity_id
_entity_poly.type
_entity_poly.pdbx_seq_one_letter_code
_entity_poly.pdbx_strand_id
1 'polypeptide(L)'
;MSNWDLMMPGMGLTAIGVAGVTISYSGIAHTFVDGMHALTGLTMFVGLIFLAAGILDGGVSTSNRAKATTLVIISIVLSFATFGLTMNSSNYTITLAGLLMAIAFPSIIISYLIMKMPQYAKPVGAIVGMAAATGIIMWFAFGLVSPDTYMINEPVIEEPKEEVIVSSAPIYSITILEKSDVQGNPDYDPDVARVPKGNVVEWTNADAVVHTVTSSADFGDTFNSNMINAGEKFSLDTSKLDAGEYEYTCIVHPWMIATLIIEEPKEDVKVVIPQGAGIISEGQIYYDPQVIQIESGTTIVWENADSAMHTVTSGSAETGADGQFDSEMLAAGDSFKYSFNSPGKIDYFCMLHPWMVGTVDVQ
;
A
#
# COMPACT_ATOMS: atom_id res chain seq x y z
N MET A 1 45.27 1.68 35.12
CA MET A 1 44.02 1.62 35.91
C MET A 1 42.94 2.07 34.96
N SER A 2 41.92 1.25 34.71
CA SER A 2 40.83 1.56 33.79
C SER A 2 40.07 2.81 34.24
N ASN A 3 39.71 3.72 33.32
CA ASN A 3 38.86 4.85 33.63
C ASN A 3 37.41 4.35 33.75
N TRP A 4 37.14 3.81 34.93
CA TRP A 4 35.90 3.13 35.29
C TRP A 4 34.67 4.01 35.17
N ASP A 5 34.85 5.31 35.38
CA ASP A 5 33.78 6.30 35.34
C ASP A 5 33.23 6.47 33.91
N LEU A 6 34.02 6.12 32.89
CA LEU A 6 33.58 6.08 31.49
C LEU A 6 33.12 4.67 31.06
N MET A 7 33.80 3.63 31.53
CA MET A 7 33.47 2.25 31.11
C MET A 7 32.11 1.76 31.63
N MET A 8 31.74 2.05 32.89
CA MET A 8 30.47 1.58 33.47
C MET A 8 29.25 2.13 32.72
N PRO A 9 29.12 3.47 32.55
CA PRO A 9 28.02 4.03 31.76
C PRO A 9 28.05 3.56 30.32
N GLY A 10 29.24 3.49 29.70
CA GLY A 10 29.40 3.04 28.32
C GLY A 10 28.87 1.63 28.08
N MET A 11 29.26 0.67 28.93
CA MET A 11 28.75 -0.70 28.82
C MET A 11 27.25 -0.79 29.07
N GLY A 12 26.72 -0.06 30.05
CA GLY A 12 25.30 -0.06 30.37
C GLY A 12 24.44 0.51 29.24
N LEU A 13 24.82 1.68 28.71
CA LEU A 13 24.14 2.31 27.57
C LEU A 13 24.20 1.46 26.31
N THR A 14 25.34 0.81 26.05
CA THR A 14 25.48 -0.12 24.92
C THR A 14 24.50 -1.28 25.07
N ALA A 15 24.41 -1.90 26.25
CA ALA A 15 23.53 -3.03 26.50
C ALA A 15 22.04 -2.66 26.36
N ILE A 16 21.64 -1.51 26.92
CA ILE A 16 20.27 -1.00 26.80
C ILE A 16 19.93 -0.67 25.35
N GLY A 17 20.86 -0.03 24.63
CA GLY A 17 20.70 0.27 23.21
C GLY A 17 20.54 -0.99 22.36
N VAL A 18 21.40 -1.99 22.55
CA VAL A 18 21.29 -3.29 21.85
C VAL A 18 19.97 -3.99 22.15
N ALA A 19 19.51 -4.00 23.39
CA ALA A 19 18.22 -4.57 23.76
C ALA A 19 17.06 -3.84 23.06
N GLY A 20 17.06 -2.51 23.05
CA GLY A 20 16.03 -1.71 22.40
C GLY A 20 16.00 -1.86 20.87
N VAL A 21 17.18 -1.93 20.24
CA VAL A 21 17.32 -2.21 18.80
C VAL A 21 16.77 -3.60 18.48
N THR A 22 17.16 -4.62 19.26
CA THR A 22 16.69 -6.00 19.05
C THR A 22 15.17 -6.10 19.18
N ILE A 23 14.58 -5.48 20.21
CA ILE A 23 13.13 -5.47 20.40
C ILE A 23 12.43 -4.74 19.25
N SER A 24 12.95 -3.58 18.82
CA SER A 24 12.31 -2.83 17.74
C SER A 24 12.32 -3.60 16.43
N TYR A 25 13.47 -4.17 16.05
CA TYR A 25 13.58 -4.97 14.82
C TYR A 25 12.87 -6.32 14.89
N SER A 26 12.47 -6.79 16.08
CA SER A 26 11.65 -8.00 16.23
C SER A 26 10.15 -7.78 15.95
N GLY A 27 9.70 -6.53 15.69
CA GLY A 27 8.34 -6.23 15.24
C GLY A 27 7.25 -6.35 16.32
N ILE A 28 7.64 -6.39 17.61
CA ILE A 28 6.72 -6.74 18.71
C ILE A 28 5.79 -5.58 19.12
N ALA A 29 5.96 -4.36 18.60
CA ALA A 29 5.02 -3.25 18.82
C ALA A 29 5.19 -2.11 17.79
N HIS A 30 4.48 -2.16 16.66
CA HIS A 30 4.56 -1.13 15.60
C HIS A 30 4.42 0.32 16.09
N THR A 31 3.57 0.59 17.10
CA THR A 31 3.40 1.95 17.66
C THR A 31 4.55 2.45 18.55
N PHE A 32 5.42 1.55 19.01
CA PHE A 32 6.58 1.86 19.84
C PHE A 32 7.88 1.92 19.00
N VAL A 33 7.84 1.36 17.80
CA VAL A 33 8.96 1.09 16.88
C VAL A 33 9.46 2.37 16.19
N ASP A 34 8.58 3.20 15.64
CA ASP A 34 8.99 4.30 14.73
C ASP A 34 9.83 5.41 15.38
N GLY A 35 9.68 5.65 16.68
CA GLY A 35 10.50 6.62 17.43
C GLY A 35 11.68 5.99 18.20
N MET A 36 11.52 4.76 18.70
CA MET A 36 12.52 4.16 19.57
C MET A 36 13.73 3.60 18.84
N HIS A 37 13.64 3.25 17.56
CA HIS A 37 14.80 2.80 16.79
C HIS A 37 15.94 3.82 16.83
N ALA A 38 15.62 5.09 16.56
CA ALA A 38 16.59 6.17 16.57
C ALA A 38 17.14 6.42 17.99
N LEU A 39 16.28 6.40 19.01
CA LEU A 39 16.68 6.63 20.40
C LEU A 39 17.56 5.50 20.95
N THR A 40 17.18 4.25 20.71
CA THR A 40 17.91 3.06 21.19
C THR A 40 19.21 2.86 20.40
N GLY A 41 19.20 3.14 19.09
CA GLY A 41 20.40 3.24 18.26
C GLY A 41 21.35 4.32 18.77
N LEU A 42 20.87 5.53 19.03
CA LEU A 42 21.67 6.62 19.59
C LEU A 42 22.24 6.25 20.97
N THR A 43 21.42 5.65 21.83
CA THR A 43 21.85 5.14 23.15
C THR A 43 22.99 4.12 23.00
N MET A 44 22.88 3.21 22.03
CA MET A 44 23.93 2.24 21.71
C MET A 44 25.22 2.95 21.28
N PHE A 45 25.14 3.89 20.34
CA PHE A 45 26.31 4.62 19.84
C PHE A 45 27.00 5.45 20.93
N VAL A 46 26.24 6.18 21.75
CA VAL A 46 26.79 6.93 22.89
C VAL A 46 27.45 5.97 23.89
N GLY A 47 26.84 4.81 24.15
CA GLY A 47 27.43 3.76 24.97
C GLY A 47 28.77 3.26 24.41
N LEU A 48 28.84 2.98 23.10
CA LEU A 48 30.05 2.53 22.44
C LEU A 48 31.16 3.58 22.47
N ILE A 49 30.82 4.86 22.36
CA ILE A 49 31.79 5.97 22.46
C ILE A 49 32.41 6.00 23.86
N PHE A 50 31.60 5.99 24.91
CA PHE A 50 32.12 6.00 26.29
C PHE A 50 32.89 4.73 26.63
N LEU A 51 32.44 3.57 26.13
CA LEU A 51 33.14 2.31 26.30
C LEU A 51 34.52 2.35 25.64
N ALA A 52 34.59 2.77 24.37
CA ALA A 52 35.84 2.89 23.62
C ALA A 52 36.79 3.90 24.29
N ALA A 53 36.29 5.07 24.68
CA ALA A 53 37.07 6.09 25.37
C ALA A 53 37.63 5.57 26.71
N GLY A 54 36.81 4.90 27.51
CA GLY A 54 37.25 4.33 28.79
C GLY A 54 38.31 3.22 28.63
N ILE A 55 38.18 2.38 27.59
CA ILE A 55 39.17 1.35 27.24
C ILE A 55 40.48 1.98 26.78
N LEU A 56 40.44 3.02 25.93
CA LEU A 56 41.63 3.67 25.41
C LEU A 56 42.39 4.47 26.49
N ASP A 57 41.68 5.12 27.39
CA ASP A 57 42.27 5.96 28.44
C ASP A 57 42.91 5.13 29.57
N GLY A 58 42.19 4.13 30.09
CA GLY A 58 42.65 3.39 31.27
C GLY A 58 42.93 1.90 31.06
N GLY A 59 42.62 1.35 29.89
CA GLY A 59 42.65 -0.09 29.61
C GLY A 59 41.44 -0.84 30.19
N VAL A 60 41.39 -2.15 29.97
CA VAL A 60 40.33 -3.02 30.50
C VAL A 60 40.60 -3.35 31.97
N SER A 61 39.60 -3.16 32.82
CA SER A 61 39.75 -3.47 34.25
C SER A 61 39.81 -4.97 34.54
N THR A 62 40.69 -5.37 35.46
CA THR A 62 40.82 -6.76 35.92
C THR A 62 40.20 -7.01 37.30
N SER A 63 39.54 -6.00 37.90
CA SER A 63 38.97 -6.10 39.25
C SER A 63 37.82 -7.11 39.31
N ASN A 64 37.53 -7.65 40.51
CA ASN A 64 36.41 -8.58 40.68
C ASN A 64 35.06 -7.90 40.44
N ARG A 65 34.94 -6.62 40.81
CA ARG A 65 33.76 -5.81 40.49
C ARG A 65 33.59 -5.68 38.97
N ALA A 66 34.70 -5.53 38.22
CA ALA A 66 34.69 -5.52 36.76
C ALA A 66 34.00 -6.75 36.17
N LYS A 67 34.51 -7.89 36.58
CA LYS A 67 34.13 -9.19 36.05
C LYS A 67 32.67 -9.46 36.35
N ALA A 68 32.21 -9.12 37.56
CA ALA A 68 30.82 -9.24 37.95
C ALA A 68 29.90 -8.37 37.07
N THR A 69 30.23 -7.08 36.87
CA THR A 69 29.42 -6.20 36.03
C THR A 69 29.41 -6.66 34.57
N THR A 70 30.55 -7.04 34.01
CA THR A 70 30.63 -7.58 32.64
C THR A 70 29.77 -8.83 32.47
N LEU A 71 29.75 -9.74 33.45
CA LEU A 71 28.88 -10.91 33.42
C LEU A 71 27.40 -10.56 33.43
N VAL A 72 26.98 -9.56 34.23
CA VAL A 72 25.59 -9.09 34.24
C VAL A 72 25.18 -8.54 32.87
N ILE A 73 26.05 -7.73 32.25
CA ILE A 73 25.79 -7.17 30.91
C ILE A 73 25.71 -8.25 29.85
N ILE A 74 26.64 -9.22 29.86
CA ILE A 74 26.61 -10.35 28.92
C ILE A 74 25.31 -11.14 29.08
N SER A 75 24.87 -11.41 30.31
CA SER A 75 23.60 -12.10 30.55
C SER A 75 22.41 -11.35 29.98
N ILE A 76 22.34 -10.03 30.16
CA ILE A 76 21.29 -9.18 29.59
C ILE A 76 21.30 -9.27 28.06
N VAL A 77 22.46 -9.07 27.43
CA VAL A 77 22.60 -9.11 25.97
C VAL A 77 22.22 -10.50 25.43
N LEU A 78 22.69 -11.58 26.05
CA LEU A 78 22.35 -12.94 25.64
C LEU A 78 20.85 -13.21 25.77
N SER A 79 20.20 -12.74 26.84
CA SER A 79 18.75 -12.90 27.02
C SER A 79 17.97 -12.18 25.91
N PHE A 80 18.29 -10.93 25.61
CA PHE A 80 17.62 -10.19 24.52
C PHE A 80 17.95 -10.75 23.14
N ALA A 81 19.18 -11.17 22.89
CA ALA A 81 19.56 -11.81 21.64
C ALA A 81 18.83 -13.15 21.42
N THR A 82 18.71 -13.97 22.45
CA THR A 82 17.95 -15.23 22.38
C THR A 82 16.48 -14.95 22.10
N PHE A 83 15.89 -13.99 22.81
CA PHE A 83 14.51 -13.59 22.62
C PHE A 83 14.26 -13.07 21.19
N GLY A 84 15.13 -12.19 20.70
CA GLY A 84 15.08 -11.66 19.34
C GLY A 84 15.27 -12.72 18.26
N LEU A 85 16.03 -13.78 18.51
CA LEU A 85 16.13 -14.91 17.58
C LEU A 85 14.88 -15.79 17.58
N THR A 86 14.21 -15.94 18.72
CA THR A 86 13.04 -16.83 18.85
C THR A 86 11.71 -16.19 18.42
N MET A 87 11.58 -14.87 18.56
CA MET A 87 10.31 -14.14 18.35
C MET A 87 10.35 -13.23 17.10
N ASN A 88 11.24 -13.50 16.16
CA ASN A 88 11.44 -12.66 14.98
C ASN A 88 10.76 -13.23 13.72
N SER A 89 10.14 -12.35 12.94
CA SER A 89 9.50 -12.63 11.65
C SER A 89 10.39 -12.30 10.44
N SER A 90 11.53 -11.61 10.61
CA SER A 90 12.42 -11.24 9.51
C SER A 90 13.27 -12.39 8.99
N ASN A 91 13.32 -12.56 7.66
CA ASN A 91 14.13 -13.55 6.96
C ASN A 91 15.65 -13.29 7.06
N TYR A 92 16.06 -12.07 7.44
CA TYR A 92 17.48 -11.66 7.44
C TYR A 92 18.20 -11.87 8.78
N THR A 93 17.46 -12.13 9.86
CA THR A 93 18.00 -12.16 11.23
C THR A 93 19.03 -13.26 11.44
N ILE A 94 18.83 -14.45 10.86
CA ILE A 94 19.79 -15.56 10.96
C ILE A 94 21.10 -15.20 10.26
N THR A 95 21.02 -14.61 9.06
CA THR A 95 22.21 -14.16 8.31
C THR A 95 22.98 -13.09 9.06
N LEU A 96 22.28 -12.11 9.64
CA LEU A 96 22.89 -11.06 10.45
C LEU A 96 23.55 -11.62 11.71
N ALA A 97 22.88 -12.54 12.42
CA ALA A 97 23.45 -13.21 13.59
C ALA A 97 24.70 -14.03 13.21
N GLY A 98 24.68 -14.71 12.07
CA GLY A 98 25.83 -15.42 11.52
C GLY A 98 27.03 -14.49 11.25
N LEU A 99 26.79 -13.33 10.63
CA LEU A 99 27.81 -12.32 10.36
C LEU A 99 28.42 -11.76 11.65
N LEU A 100 27.58 -11.42 12.63
CA LEU A 100 28.04 -10.93 13.93
C LEU A 100 28.89 -11.96 14.68
N MET A 101 28.50 -13.24 14.66
CA MET A 101 29.31 -14.32 15.22
C MET A 101 30.66 -14.47 14.51
N ALA A 102 30.68 -14.36 13.17
CA ALA A 102 31.90 -14.43 12.37
C ALA A 102 32.90 -13.30 12.72
N ILE A 103 32.42 -12.15 13.19
CA ILE A 103 33.26 -11.04 13.68
C ILE A 103 33.63 -11.24 15.15
N ALA A 104 32.68 -11.67 15.99
CA ALA A 104 32.85 -11.73 17.44
C ALA A 104 33.84 -12.82 17.88
N PHE A 105 33.74 -14.04 17.33
CA PHE A 105 34.60 -15.15 17.73
C PHE A 105 36.10 -14.87 17.52
N PRO A 106 36.54 -14.42 16.33
CA PRO A 106 37.95 -14.09 16.11
C PRO A 106 38.42 -12.95 17.02
N SER A 107 37.58 -11.93 17.22
CA SER A 107 37.90 -10.78 18.07
C SER A 107 38.15 -11.19 19.54
N ILE A 108 37.34 -12.10 20.08
CA ILE A 108 37.52 -12.65 21.44
C ILE A 108 38.81 -13.46 21.53
N ILE A 109 39.08 -14.32 20.55
CA ILE A 109 40.29 -15.15 20.52
C ILE A 109 41.55 -14.27 20.46
N ILE A 110 41.59 -13.29 19.56
CA ILE A 110 42.70 -12.34 19.45
C ILE A 110 42.90 -11.62 20.80
N SER A 111 41.82 -11.09 21.37
CA SER A 111 41.88 -10.33 22.64
C SER A 111 42.42 -11.19 23.79
N TYR A 112 41.96 -12.44 23.91
CA TYR A 112 42.44 -13.39 24.91
C TYR A 112 43.93 -13.71 24.73
N LEU A 113 44.36 -13.95 23.49
CA LEU A 113 45.74 -14.30 23.16
C LEU A 113 46.69 -13.13 23.40
N ILE A 114 46.28 -11.89 23.11
CA ILE A 114 47.04 -10.68 23.45
C ILE A 114 47.25 -10.59 24.96
N MET A 115 46.22 -10.89 25.76
CA MET A 115 46.29 -10.78 27.22
C MET A 115 47.17 -11.88 27.85
N LYS A 116 47.08 -13.12 27.36
CA LYS A 116 47.76 -14.28 27.99
C LYS A 116 49.11 -14.62 27.37
N MET A 117 49.30 -14.31 26.09
CA MET A 117 50.47 -14.71 25.32
C MET A 117 50.94 -13.55 24.40
N PRO A 118 51.33 -12.40 24.97
CA PRO A 118 51.56 -11.15 24.23
C PRO A 118 52.65 -11.26 23.16
N GLN A 119 53.63 -12.14 23.34
CA GLN A 119 54.68 -12.42 22.36
C GLN A 119 54.14 -12.97 21.03
N TYR A 120 52.96 -13.60 21.04
CA TYR A 120 52.30 -14.15 19.85
C TYR A 120 51.18 -13.25 19.32
N ALA A 121 50.95 -12.07 19.91
CA ALA A 121 49.92 -11.13 19.49
C ALA A 121 50.06 -10.72 18.01
N LYS A 122 51.28 -10.35 17.59
CA LYS A 122 51.56 -9.94 16.20
C LYS A 122 51.33 -11.07 15.20
N PRO A 123 51.92 -12.28 15.37
CA PRO A 123 51.69 -13.36 14.41
C PRO A 123 50.24 -13.86 14.39
N VAL A 124 49.57 -13.96 15.55
CA VAL A 124 48.15 -14.37 15.61
C VAL A 124 47.25 -13.32 14.97
N GLY A 125 47.43 -12.04 15.29
CA GLY A 125 46.66 -10.95 14.69
C GLY A 125 46.82 -10.89 13.17
N ALA A 126 48.03 -11.13 12.67
CA ALA A 126 48.28 -11.23 11.23
C ALA A 126 47.56 -12.45 10.61
N ILE A 127 47.60 -13.63 11.25
CA ILE A 127 46.92 -14.84 10.76
C ILE A 127 45.41 -14.63 10.69
N VAL A 128 44.80 -14.07 11.74
CA VAL A 128 43.36 -13.83 11.78
C VAL A 128 42.96 -12.72 10.79
N GLY A 129 43.76 -11.66 10.68
CA GLY A 129 43.55 -10.61 9.67
C GLY A 129 43.62 -11.15 8.24
N MET A 130 44.60 -12.01 7.95
CA MET A 130 44.71 -12.69 6.65
C MET A 130 43.55 -13.66 6.42
N ALA A 131 43.10 -14.40 7.43
CA ALA A 131 41.94 -15.29 7.31
C ALA A 131 40.64 -14.51 7.05
N ALA A 132 40.42 -13.38 7.73
CA ALA A 132 39.29 -12.50 7.49
C ALA A 132 39.34 -11.87 6.09
N ALA A 133 40.50 -11.36 5.67
CA ALA A 133 40.70 -10.84 4.32
C ALA A 133 40.46 -11.93 3.26
N THR A 134 40.91 -13.16 3.51
CA THR A 134 40.65 -14.30 2.62
C THR A 134 39.17 -14.65 2.58
N GLY A 135 38.46 -14.63 3.70
CA GLY A 135 37.02 -14.84 3.75
C GLY A 135 36.23 -13.78 2.99
N ILE A 136 36.61 -12.50 3.13
CA ILE A 136 36.02 -11.38 2.38
C ILE A 136 36.35 -11.51 0.88
N ILE A 137 37.60 -11.83 0.52
CA ILE A 137 38.00 -12.04 -0.87
C ILE A 137 37.27 -13.24 -1.45
N MET A 138 37.10 -14.35 -0.73
CA MET A 138 36.31 -15.48 -1.19
C MET A 138 34.83 -15.13 -1.33
N TRP A 139 34.28 -14.29 -0.45
CA TRP A 139 32.93 -13.76 -0.60
C TRP A 139 32.79 -12.88 -1.85
N PHE A 140 33.74 -12.01 -2.16
CA PHE A 140 33.68 -11.20 -3.38
C PHE A 140 34.02 -11.98 -4.66
N ALA A 141 34.94 -12.95 -4.59
CA ALA A 141 35.41 -13.73 -5.73
C ALA A 141 34.49 -14.91 -6.06
N PHE A 142 33.85 -15.53 -5.06
CA PHE A 142 32.97 -16.69 -5.22
C PHE A 142 31.53 -16.45 -4.75
N GLY A 143 31.24 -15.40 -3.97
CA GLY A 143 29.85 -15.02 -3.63
C GLY A 143 29.09 -14.35 -4.78
N LEU A 144 29.77 -14.02 -5.88
CA LEU A 144 29.16 -13.73 -7.19
C LEU A 144 28.83 -15.01 -7.98
N VAL A 145 29.32 -16.17 -7.55
CA VAL A 145 28.92 -17.49 -8.07
C VAL A 145 28.05 -18.16 -7.01
N SER A 146 26.93 -17.50 -6.69
CA SER A 146 25.77 -18.26 -6.24
C SER A 146 25.47 -19.24 -7.37
N PRO A 147 25.32 -20.56 -7.12
CA PRO A 147 24.57 -21.38 -8.05
C PRO A 147 23.22 -20.69 -8.20
N ASP A 148 22.75 -20.49 -9.42
CA ASP A 148 21.47 -19.84 -9.76
C ASP A 148 20.23 -20.59 -9.19
N THR A 149 20.37 -21.38 -8.13
CA THR A 149 19.37 -22.31 -7.61
C THR A 149 18.54 -21.75 -6.44
N TYR A 150 18.60 -20.44 -6.19
CA TYR A 150 17.52 -19.72 -5.50
C TYR A 150 17.06 -18.49 -6.25
N MET A 151 17.33 -18.44 -7.56
CA MET A 151 16.18 -18.17 -8.41
C MET A 151 15.21 -19.33 -8.09
N ILE A 152 14.35 -19.14 -7.07
CA ILE A 152 12.91 -19.27 -7.35
C ILE A 152 12.85 -18.70 -8.75
N ASN A 153 12.49 -19.51 -9.78
CA ASN A 153 12.13 -18.94 -11.07
C ASN A 153 11.55 -17.60 -10.68
N GLU A 154 12.12 -16.46 -11.13
CA GLU A 154 11.29 -15.28 -11.14
C GLU A 154 9.99 -15.90 -11.66
N PRO A 155 8.86 -15.91 -10.88
CA PRO A 155 7.61 -16.09 -11.58
C PRO A 155 7.83 -15.12 -12.70
N VAL A 156 7.70 -15.59 -13.93
CA VAL A 156 7.71 -14.67 -15.04
C VAL A 156 6.61 -13.71 -14.60
N ILE A 157 7.00 -12.63 -13.91
CA ILE A 157 6.54 -11.31 -14.07
C ILE A 157 6.95 -11.22 -15.53
N GLU A 158 6.05 -11.75 -16.38
CA GLU A 158 5.42 -10.92 -17.35
C GLU A 158 5.41 -9.60 -16.60
N GLU A 159 6.42 -8.74 -16.87
CA GLU A 159 6.23 -7.29 -16.81
C GLU A 159 4.77 -7.17 -17.09
N PRO A 160 3.91 -6.82 -16.09
CA PRO A 160 2.49 -6.99 -16.26
C PRO A 160 2.33 -6.38 -17.61
N LYS A 161 1.95 -7.23 -18.58
CA LYS A 161 1.70 -6.67 -19.87
C LYS A 161 0.76 -5.57 -19.44
N GLU A 162 0.97 -4.39 -19.95
CA GLU A 162 -0.23 -3.69 -20.26
C GLU A 162 -1.01 -4.70 -21.17
N GLU A 163 -1.69 -5.73 -20.64
CA GLU A 163 -3.09 -5.59 -20.30
C GLU A 163 -3.28 -4.12 -19.91
N VAL A 164 -3.23 -3.27 -20.94
CA VAL A 164 -4.37 -2.49 -21.32
C VAL A 164 -5.51 -3.41 -20.96
N ILE A 165 -5.96 -3.27 -19.72
CA ILE A 165 -7.22 -3.82 -19.33
C ILE A 165 -8.08 -3.01 -20.27
N VAL A 166 -8.39 -3.60 -21.43
CA VAL A 166 -9.58 -3.25 -22.17
C VAL A 166 -10.70 -3.85 -21.32
N SER A 167 -10.73 -3.44 -20.05
CA SER A 167 -11.88 -3.48 -19.22
C SER A 167 -12.79 -2.54 -19.96
N SER A 168 -13.83 -3.11 -20.55
CA SER A 168 -15.01 -2.34 -20.89
C SER A 168 -15.66 -1.72 -19.65
N ALA A 169 -15.16 -1.99 -18.43
CA ALA A 169 -15.68 -1.37 -17.24
C ALA A 169 -15.37 0.15 -17.25
N PRO A 170 -16.33 0.96 -16.81
CA PRO A 170 -16.16 2.40 -16.69
C PRO A 170 -14.92 2.75 -15.85
N ILE A 171 -14.15 3.73 -16.32
CA ILE A 171 -13.03 4.32 -15.58
C ILE A 171 -13.55 5.52 -14.78
N TYR A 172 -13.26 5.54 -13.48
CA TYR A 172 -13.46 6.68 -12.60
C TYR A 172 -12.12 7.37 -12.35
N SER A 173 -11.95 8.60 -12.80
CA SER A 173 -10.68 9.32 -12.71
C SER A 173 -10.58 10.14 -11.42
N ILE A 174 -9.42 10.07 -10.77
CA ILE A 174 -9.02 10.89 -9.63
C ILE A 174 -7.70 11.58 -9.98
N THR A 175 -7.55 12.85 -9.62
CA THR A 175 -6.32 13.61 -9.89
C THR A 175 -5.60 13.90 -8.58
N ILE A 176 -4.31 13.58 -8.50
CA ILE A 176 -3.42 14.11 -7.46
C ILE A 176 -3.03 15.51 -7.92
N LEU A 177 -3.48 16.52 -7.19
CA LEU A 177 -3.42 17.92 -7.59
C LEU A 177 -2.00 18.49 -7.54
N GLU A 178 -1.75 19.51 -8.35
CA GLU A 178 -0.50 20.28 -8.31
C GLU A 178 -0.30 20.92 -6.93
N LYS A 179 0.93 20.81 -6.40
CA LYS A 179 1.34 21.36 -5.09
C LYS A 179 0.66 20.69 -3.90
N SER A 180 0.24 19.44 -4.05
CA SER A 180 -0.30 18.62 -2.96
C SER A 180 0.78 18.20 -1.96
N ASP A 181 2.05 18.28 -2.36
CA ASP A 181 3.24 18.17 -1.51
C ASP A 181 3.35 19.27 -0.44
N VAL A 182 2.53 20.33 -0.52
CA VAL A 182 2.51 21.40 0.49
C VAL A 182 1.32 21.21 1.42
N GLN A 183 1.59 20.96 2.70
CA GLN A 183 0.57 20.77 3.72
C GLN A 183 -0.43 21.94 3.75
N GLY A 184 -1.72 21.61 3.67
CA GLY A 184 -2.84 22.55 3.69
C GLY A 184 -3.36 22.94 2.31
N ASN A 185 -2.68 22.56 1.22
CA ASN A 185 -3.25 22.62 -0.12
C ASN A 185 -4.22 21.44 -0.35
N PRO A 186 -5.18 21.58 -1.28
CA PRO A 186 -5.94 20.44 -1.80
C PRO A 186 -5.02 19.38 -2.41
N ASP A 187 -5.33 18.11 -2.20
CA ASP A 187 -4.49 16.96 -2.50
C ASP A 187 -5.06 16.08 -3.61
N TYR A 188 -6.31 15.62 -3.47
CA TYR A 188 -7.01 14.78 -4.43
C TYR A 188 -8.27 15.46 -4.93
N ASP A 189 -8.59 15.25 -6.22
CA ASP A 189 -9.87 15.65 -6.81
C ASP A 189 -10.52 14.47 -7.55
N PRO A 190 -11.71 14.00 -7.13
CA PRO A 190 -12.42 14.41 -5.91
C PRO A 190 -11.76 13.90 -4.63
N ASP A 191 -11.95 14.61 -3.52
CA ASP A 191 -11.51 14.22 -2.17
C ASP A 191 -12.29 13.01 -1.61
N VAL A 192 -13.54 12.86 -2.06
CA VAL A 192 -14.39 11.67 -1.80
C VAL A 192 -14.88 11.12 -3.13
N ALA A 193 -14.35 9.96 -3.52
CA ALA A 193 -14.74 9.25 -4.72
C ALA A 193 -15.78 8.17 -4.39
N ARG A 194 -16.91 8.16 -5.09
CA ARG A 194 -17.93 7.10 -5.00
C ARG A 194 -17.92 6.29 -6.27
N VAL A 195 -17.63 5.00 -6.15
CA VAL A 195 -17.34 4.15 -7.31
C VAL A 195 -18.10 2.83 -7.19
N PRO A 196 -18.94 2.47 -8.16
CA PRO A 196 -19.57 1.16 -8.22
C PRO A 196 -18.53 0.04 -8.29
N LYS A 197 -18.75 -1.02 -7.52
CA LYS A 197 -17.93 -2.24 -7.55
C LYS A 197 -17.90 -2.83 -8.96
N GLY A 198 -16.69 -3.14 -9.42
CA GLY A 198 -16.43 -3.64 -10.78
C GLY A 198 -15.89 -2.58 -11.74
N ASN A 199 -15.92 -1.29 -11.38
CA ASN A 199 -15.27 -0.23 -12.12
C ASN A 199 -13.75 -0.20 -11.87
N VAL A 200 -13.02 0.53 -12.71
CA VAL A 200 -11.60 0.82 -12.50
C VAL A 200 -11.46 2.25 -12.01
N VAL A 201 -10.75 2.46 -10.91
CA VAL A 201 -10.36 3.80 -10.44
C VAL A 201 -8.97 4.11 -10.95
N GLU A 202 -8.78 5.25 -11.58
CA GLU A 202 -7.48 5.67 -12.13
C GLU A 202 -7.05 7.00 -11.49
N TRP A 203 -5.96 6.97 -10.74
CA TRP A 203 -5.29 8.16 -10.24
C TRP A 203 -4.27 8.65 -11.26
N THR A 204 -4.26 9.95 -11.53
CA THR A 204 -3.21 10.61 -12.32
C THR A 204 -2.43 11.59 -11.44
N ASN A 205 -1.10 11.49 -11.42
CA ASN A 205 -0.28 12.46 -10.71
C ASN A 205 -0.07 13.72 -11.55
N ALA A 206 -0.79 14.82 -11.23
CA ALA A 206 -0.58 16.11 -11.87
C ALA A 206 0.50 16.96 -11.16
N ASP A 207 0.97 16.54 -9.98
CA ASP A 207 2.06 17.21 -9.28
C ASP A 207 3.42 16.91 -9.94
N ALA A 208 4.37 17.83 -9.75
CA ALA A 208 5.78 17.63 -10.10
C ALA A 208 6.50 16.70 -9.10
N VAL A 209 5.94 16.53 -7.89
CA VAL A 209 6.50 15.67 -6.85
C VAL A 209 5.94 14.25 -6.93
N VAL A 210 6.73 13.26 -6.51
CA VAL A 210 6.32 11.86 -6.44
C VAL A 210 5.31 11.64 -5.31
N HIS A 211 4.27 10.84 -5.57
CA HIS A 211 3.19 10.57 -4.63
C HIS A 211 2.86 9.07 -4.57
N THR A 212 2.00 8.69 -3.63
CA THR A 212 1.43 7.34 -3.54
C THR A 212 -0.05 7.43 -3.20
N VAL A 213 -0.77 6.36 -3.51
CA VAL A 213 -2.15 6.10 -3.12
C VAL A 213 -2.13 4.75 -2.41
N THR A 214 -2.27 4.80 -1.08
CA THR A 214 -2.04 3.64 -0.22
C THR A 214 -3.15 3.56 0.82
N SER A 215 -3.81 2.41 0.96
CA SER A 215 -4.88 2.21 1.95
C SER A 215 -4.37 2.49 3.38
N SER A 216 -5.07 3.35 4.11
CA SER A 216 -4.61 3.87 5.41
C SER A 216 -4.73 2.84 6.53
N ALA A 217 -5.86 2.12 6.59
CA ALA A 217 -6.21 1.26 7.72
C ALA A 217 -5.23 0.08 7.92
N ASP A 218 -4.59 -0.35 6.85
CA ASP A 218 -3.71 -1.52 6.78
C ASP A 218 -2.37 -1.22 6.08
N PHE A 219 -2.04 0.07 5.95
CA PHE A 219 -0.77 0.53 5.38
C PHE A 219 -0.43 -0.06 4.00
N GLY A 220 -1.44 -0.24 3.16
CA GLY A 220 -1.29 -0.66 1.77
C GLY A 220 -1.50 -2.15 1.52
N ASP A 221 -1.89 -2.94 2.54
CA ASP A 221 -2.22 -4.35 2.34
C ASP A 221 -3.45 -4.53 1.42
N THR A 222 -4.46 -3.65 1.51
CA THR A 222 -5.62 -3.66 0.61
C THR A 222 -5.25 -3.14 -0.78
N PHE A 223 -4.63 -1.96 -0.87
CA PHE A 223 -4.07 -1.46 -2.13
C PHE A 223 -2.91 -0.49 -1.89
N ASN A 224 -1.91 -0.57 -2.75
CA ASN A 224 -0.76 0.31 -2.72
C ASN A 224 -0.26 0.57 -4.15
N SER A 225 -0.24 1.83 -4.56
CA SER A 225 0.26 2.24 -5.87
C SER A 225 1.78 2.12 -6.01
N ASN A 226 2.51 1.99 -4.90
CA ASN A 226 3.92 2.38 -4.82
C ASN A 226 4.09 3.85 -5.26
N MET A 227 5.28 4.21 -5.74
CA MET A 227 5.60 5.56 -6.19
C MET A 227 4.96 5.85 -7.55
N ILE A 228 4.22 6.96 -7.65
CA ILE A 228 3.64 7.51 -8.87
C ILE A 228 4.42 8.79 -9.20
N ASN A 229 5.24 8.76 -10.26
CA ASN A 229 5.96 9.95 -10.71
C ASN A 229 5.04 10.97 -11.39
N ALA A 230 5.54 12.17 -11.63
CA ALA A 230 4.80 13.23 -12.31
C ALA A 230 4.27 12.76 -13.69
N GLY A 231 2.96 12.91 -13.91
CA GLY A 231 2.25 12.48 -15.12
C GLY A 231 1.92 11.00 -15.20
N GLU A 232 2.42 10.16 -14.28
CA GLU A 232 2.10 8.74 -14.24
C GLU A 232 0.71 8.48 -13.65
N LYS A 233 0.23 7.27 -13.92
CA LYS A 233 -1.09 6.81 -13.53
C LYS A 233 -1.02 5.52 -12.73
N PHE A 234 -1.97 5.36 -11.82
CA PHE A 234 -2.19 4.12 -11.09
C PHE A 234 -3.66 3.71 -11.22
N SER A 235 -3.90 2.44 -11.53
CA SER A 235 -5.26 1.91 -11.73
C SER A 235 -5.57 0.81 -10.72
N LEU A 236 -6.77 0.87 -10.13
CA LEU A 236 -7.30 -0.08 -9.17
C LEU A 236 -8.60 -0.70 -9.69
N ASP A 237 -8.61 -2.02 -9.81
CA ASP A 237 -9.80 -2.80 -10.13
C ASP A 237 -10.63 -3.04 -8.86
N THR A 238 -11.80 -2.40 -8.78
CA THR A 238 -12.67 -2.46 -7.60
C THR A 238 -13.45 -3.77 -7.49
N SER A 239 -13.45 -4.64 -8.52
CA SER A 239 -14.14 -5.94 -8.45
C SER A 239 -13.62 -6.85 -7.33
N LYS A 240 -12.38 -6.62 -6.91
CA LYS A 240 -11.68 -7.38 -5.86
C LYS A 240 -11.84 -6.75 -4.47
N LEU A 241 -12.49 -5.60 -4.38
CA LEU A 241 -12.77 -4.91 -3.12
C LEU A 241 -14.18 -5.24 -2.64
N ASP A 242 -14.35 -5.25 -1.33
CA ASP A 242 -15.68 -5.28 -0.73
C ASP A 242 -16.33 -3.90 -0.84
N ALA A 243 -17.67 -3.86 -0.84
CA ALA A 243 -18.34 -2.57 -0.72
C ALA A 243 -18.06 -1.97 0.67
N GLY A 244 -17.77 -0.68 0.71
CA GLY A 244 -17.34 0.00 1.93
C GLY A 244 -16.53 1.26 1.68
N GLU A 245 -16.10 1.89 2.76
CA GLU A 245 -15.27 3.09 2.73
C GLU A 245 -13.81 2.73 2.98
N TYR A 246 -12.94 3.23 2.10
CA TYR A 246 -11.50 3.04 2.13
C TYR A 246 -10.85 4.42 2.21
N GLU A 247 -10.35 4.77 3.39
CA GLU A 247 -9.43 5.90 3.52
C GLU A 247 -8.07 5.52 2.92
N TYR A 248 -7.48 6.43 2.16
CA TYR A 248 -6.14 6.26 1.60
C TYR A 248 -5.30 7.51 1.79
N THR A 249 -3.99 7.31 1.87
CA THR A 249 -3.02 8.36 2.14
C THR A 249 -1.81 8.28 1.20
N CYS A 250 -1.08 9.40 1.08
CA CYS A 250 0.26 9.38 0.52
C CYS A 250 1.29 9.08 1.62
N ILE A 251 2.11 8.04 1.43
CA ILE A 251 3.14 7.66 2.41
C ILE A 251 4.30 8.67 2.49
N VAL A 252 4.52 9.43 1.40
CA VAL A 252 5.58 10.46 1.32
C VAL A 252 5.12 11.75 1.99
N HIS A 253 3.82 12.06 1.88
CA HIS A 253 3.20 13.29 2.36
C HIS A 253 1.97 12.94 3.23
N PRO A 254 2.17 12.58 4.52
CA PRO A 254 1.11 11.96 5.34
C PRO A 254 -0.12 12.83 5.63
N TRP A 255 -0.11 14.11 5.27
CA TRP A 255 -1.28 14.99 5.36
C TRP A 255 -2.23 14.82 4.17
N MET A 256 -1.80 14.17 3.08
CA MET A 256 -2.65 13.90 1.94
C MET A 256 -3.51 12.68 2.24
N ILE A 257 -4.82 12.88 2.41
CA ILE A 257 -5.77 11.84 2.82
C ILE A 257 -7.08 12.07 2.08
N ALA A 258 -7.60 11.02 1.45
CA ALA A 258 -8.88 11.05 0.77
C ALA A 258 -9.66 9.74 0.99
N THR A 259 -10.93 9.72 0.58
CA THR A 259 -11.82 8.57 0.78
C THR A 259 -12.29 8.00 -0.55
N LEU A 260 -12.16 6.69 -0.71
CA LEU A 260 -12.77 5.90 -1.78
C LEU A 260 -13.93 5.08 -1.20
N ILE A 261 -15.13 5.31 -1.70
CA ILE A 261 -16.34 4.58 -1.30
C ILE A 261 -16.70 3.63 -2.43
N ILE A 262 -16.58 2.32 -2.17
CA ILE A 262 -17.03 1.27 -3.09
C ILE A 262 -18.49 0.96 -2.79
N GLU A 263 -19.35 1.23 -3.76
CA GLU A 263 -20.79 0.97 -3.65
C GLU A 263 -21.12 -0.37 -4.33
N GLU A 264 -22.03 -1.16 -3.74
CA GLU A 264 -22.53 -2.34 -4.43
C GLU A 264 -23.19 -1.94 -5.76
N PRO A 265 -23.09 -2.78 -6.80
CA PRO A 265 -23.76 -2.50 -8.07
C PRO A 265 -25.26 -2.37 -7.82
N LYS A 266 -25.85 -1.24 -8.23
CA LYS A 266 -27.30 -1.08 -8.17
C LYS A 266 -27.92 -2.03 -9.19
N GLU A 267 -28.89 -2.81 -8.74
CA GLU A 267 -29.68 -3.68 -9.63
C GLU A 267 -30.32 -2.85 -10.74
N ASP A 268 -30.32 -3.41 -11.95
CA ASP A 268 -30.95 -2.80 -13.12
C ASP A 268 -32.45 -2.57 -12.85
N VAL A 269 -32.91 -1.33 -12.98
CA VAL A 269 -34.32 -1.00 -12.81
C VAL A 269 -35.03 -1.15 -14.15
N LYS A 270 -36.17 -1.83 -14.18
CA LYS A 270 -36.90 -2.10 -15.42
C LYS A 270 -38.03 -1.10 -15.66
N VAL A 271 -38.16 -0.68 -16.91
CA VAL A 271 -39.34 0.01 -17.45
C VAL A 271 -39.89 -0.83 -18.60
N VAL A 272 -41.18 -1.14 -18.59
CA VAL A 272 -41.80 -1.94 -19.64
C VAL A 272 -42.62 -1.04 -20.54
N ILE A 273 -42.53 -1.25 -21.86
CA ILE A 273 -43.50 -0.72 -22.82
C ILE A 273 -44.59 -1.78 -22.95
N PRO A 274 -45.75 -1.62 -22.31
CA PRO A 274 -46.75 -2.68 -22.22
C PRO A 274 -47.50 -2.87 -23.55
N GLN A 275 -48.17 -4.01 -23.70
CA GLN A 275 -49.01 -4.26 -24.85
C GLN A 275 -50.06 -3.16 -25.05
N GLY A 276 -50.20 -2.71 -26.30
CA GLY A 276 -51.13 -1.66 -26.67
C GLY A 276 -50.61 -0.24 -26.45
N ALA A 277 -49.36 -0.04 -26.02
CA ALA A 277 -48.76 1.28 -25.86
C ALA A 277 -48.74 2.09 -27.18
N GLY A 278 -48.61 1.42 -28.33
CA GLY A 278 -48.71 2.05 -29.66
C GLY A 278 -50.12 2.51 -30.07
N ILE A 279 -51.13 2.34 -29.21
CA ILE A 279 -52.52 2.72 -29.50
C ILE A 279 -52.99 3.72 -28.44
N ILE A 280 -53.51 4.87 -28.89
CA ILE A 280 -54.11 5.85 -27.99
C ILE A 280 -55.40 5.26 -27.42
N SER A 281 -55.41 5.03 -26.10
CA SER A 281 -56.58 4.58 -25.36
C SER A 281 -56.65 5.26 -23.99
N GLU A 282 -57.86 5.50 -23.50
CA GLU A 282 -58.08 6.10 -22.19
C GLU A 282 -57.54 5.18 -21.08
N GLY A 283 -56.71 5.73 -20.18
CA GLY A 283 -56.09 4.97 -19.10
C GLY A 283 -54.92 4.05 -19.50
N GLN A 284 -54.48 4.08 -20.76
CA GLN A 284 -53.33 3.30 -21.20
C GLN A 284 -52.03 3.82 -20.59
N ILE A 285 -51.24 2.91 -20.04
CA ILE A 285 -49.85 3.17 -19.63
C ILE A 285 -48.95 2.93 -20.83
N TYR A 286 -48.03 3.86 -21.10
CA TYR A 286 -47.14 3.80 -22.27
C TYR A 286 -45.71 3.35 -21.91
N TYR A 287 -45.25 3.76 -20.74
CA TYR A 287 -44.04 3.26 -20.08
C TYR A 287 -44.45 2.91 -18.65
N ASP A 288 -44.07 1.73 -18.15
CA ASP A 288 -44.41 1.24 -16.82
C ASP A 288 -43.15 0.93 -15.99
N PRO A 289 -42.83 1.73 -14.97
CA PRO A 289 -43.53 2.95 -14.55
C PRO A 289 -43.31 4.12 -15.52
N GLN A 290 -44.28 5.03 -15.61
CA GLN A 290 -44.20 6.19 -16.51
C GLN A 290 -43.24 7.25 -15.97
N VAL A 291 -43.23 7.43 -14.65
CA VAL A 291 -42.29 8.27 -13.92
C VAL A 291 -41.51 7.35 -12.99
N ILE A 292 -40.19 7.34 -13.13
CA ILE A 292 -39.31 6.50 -12.33
C ILE A 292 -38.35 7.36 -11.53
N GLN A 293 -38.24 7.06 -10.24
CA GLN A 293 -37.28 7.69 -9.35
C GLN A 293 -36.12 6.72 -9.13
N ILE A 294 -34.92 7.18 -9.43
CA ILE A 294 -33.68 6.42 -9.26
C ILE A 294 -32.64 7.29 -8.59
N GLU A 295 -31.64 6.69 -7.98
CA GLU A 295 -30.46 7.41 -7.53
C GLU A 295 -29.44 7.50 -8.68
N SER A 296 -28.57 8.52 -8.64
CA SER A 296 -27.41 8.55 -9.52
C SER A 296 -26.60 7.23 -9.47
N GLY A 297 -26.07 6.81 -10.61
CA GLY A 297 -25.39 5.53 -10.84
C GLY A 297 -26.30 4.37 -11.24
N THR A 298 -27.63 4.57 -11.33
CA THR A 298 -28.59 3.50 -11.67
C THR A 298 -28.68 3.30 -13.18
N THR A 299 -28.74 2.03 -13.61
CA THR A 299 -29.05 1.64 -14.99
C THR A 299 -30.52 1.31 -15.12
N ILE A 300 -31.19 1.92 -16.10
CA ILE A 300 -32.56 1.56 -16.48
C ILE A 300 -32.52 0.68 -17.72
N VAL A 301 -33.35 -0.38 -17.70
CA VAL A 301 -33.60 -1.27 -18.82
C VAL A 301 -35.03 -1.09 -19.29
N TRP A 302 -35.21 -0.55 -20.50
CA TRP A 302 -36.50 -0.52 -21.15
C TRP A 302 -36.70 -1.79 -21.95
N GLU A 303 -37.81 -2.47 -21.75
CA GLU A 303 -38.20 -3.69 -22.48
C GLU A 303 -39.45 -3.42 -23.30
N ASN A 304 -39.42 -3.72 -24.60
CA ASN A 304 -40.60 -3.61 -25.44
C ASN A 304 -41.47 -4.87 -25.37
N ALA A 305 -42.47 -4.89 -24.48
CA ALA A 305 -43.45 -5.97 -24.40
C ALA A 305 -44.64 -5.77 -25.35
N ASP A 306 -44.70 -4.65 -26.08
CA ASP A 306 -45.70 -4.39 -27.10
C ASP A 306 -45.36 -5.10 -28.42
N SER A 307 -46.38 -5.35 -29.23
CA SER A 307 -46.23 -5.88 -30.59
C SER A 307 -45.81 -4.80 -31.60
N ALA A 308 -46.04 -3.52 -31.29
CA ALA A 308 -45.60 -2.39 -32.09
C ALA A 308 -44.11 -2.09 -31.87
N MET A 309 -43.45 -1.50 -32.87
CA MET A 309 -42.10 -0.97 -32.70
C MET A 309 -42.14 0.34 -31.94
N HIS A 310 -41.14 0.56 -31.08
CA HIS A 310 -41.04 1.75 -30.24
C HIS A 310 -39.62 2.30 -30.19
N THR A 311 -39.48 3.50 -29.64
CA THR A 311 -38.18 4.07 -29.26
C THR A 311 -38.26 4.58 -27.81
N VAL A 312 -37.08 4.77 -27.22
CA VAL A 312 -36.85 5.43 -25.95
C VAL A 312 -35.81 6.51 -26.23
N THR A 313 -36.28 7.73 -26.43
CA THR A 313 -35.45 8.83 -26.92
C THR A 313 -35.60 10.02 -25.98
N SER A 314 -34.49 10.53 -25.46
CA SER A 314 -34.48 11.66 -24.54
C SER A 314 -34.92 12.95 -25.24
N GLY A 315 -35.71 13.77 -24.55
CA GLY A 315 -36.31 14.99 -25.08
C GLY A 315 -37.85 14.95 -25.00
N SER A 316 -38.52 15.64 -25.93
CA SER A 316 -39.98 15.68 -25.96
C SER A 316 -40.53 15.64 -27.38
N ALA A 317 -41.78 15.23 -27.52
CA ALA A 317 -42.50 15.29 -28.79
C ALA A 317 -42.63 16.71 -29.36
N GLU A 318 -42.59 17.75 -28.51
CA GLU A 318 -42.74 19.14 -28.93
C GLU A 318 -41.42 19.75 -29.41
N THR A 319 -40.32 19.46 -28.73
CA THR A 319 -39.00 20.05 -28.99
C THR A 319 -38.07 19.13 -29.77
N GLY A 320 -38.44 17.87 -29.94
CA GLY A 320 -37.61 16.82 -30.51
C GLY A 320 -36.63 16.22 -29.51
N ALA A 321 -35.77 15.34 -30.02
CA ALA A 321 -34.71 14.68 -29.25
C ALA A 321 -33.65 15.69 -28.80
N ASP A 322 -33.17 15.55 -27.57
CA ASP A 322 -32.13 16.42 -26.98
C ASP A 322 -30.72 15.80 -27.05
N GLY A 323 -30.62 14.53 -27.48
CA GLY A 323 -29.36 13.82 -27.73
C GLY A 323 -28.70 13.20 -26.50
N GLN A 324 -29.34 13.16 -25.34
CA GLN A 324 -28.79 12.48 -24.16
C GLN A 324 -28.75 10.95 -24.32
N PHE A 325 -29.82 10.35 -24.87
CA PHE A 325 -29.89 8.96 -25.28
C PHE A 325 -30.95 8.70 -26.36
N ASP A 326 -30.72 7.67 -27.18
CA ASP A 326 -31.69 7.17 -28.15
C ASP A 326 -31.51 5.65 -28.28
N SER A 327 -32.60 4.90 -28.07
CA SER A 327 -32.61 3.45 -28.24
C SER A 327 -32.55 3.00 -29.68
N GLU A 328 -32.73 3.93 -30.64
CA GLU A 328 -33.15 3.61 -31.99
C GLU A 328 -34.46 2.81 -31.96
N MET A 329 -34.66 1.90 -32.92
CA MET A 329 -35.85 1.06 -33.03
C MET A 329 -35.76 -0.15 -32.11
N LEU A 330 -36.76 -0.31 -31.23
CA LEU A 330 -36.99 -1.51 -30.43
C LEU A 330 -38.12 -2.32 -31.02
N ALA A 331 -37.82 -3.52 -31.55
CA ALA A 331 -38.85 -4.48 -31.94
C ALA A 331 -39.46 -5.16 -30.70
N ALA A 332 -40.52 -5.93 -30.91
CA ALA A 332 -41.15 -6.69 -29.83
C ALA A 332 -40.16 -7.66 -29.18
N GLY A 333 -40.00 -7.56 -27.87
CA GLY A 333 -39.06 -8.33 -27.05
C GLY A 333 -37.66 -7.74 -26.94
N ASP A 334 -37.33 -6.68 -27.69
CA ASP A 334 -36.03 -6.02 -27.59
C ASP A 334 -35.94 -5.20 -26.30
N SER A 335 -34.71 -4.91 -25.88
CA SER A 335 -34.43 -4.07 -24.72
C SER A 335 -33.33 -3.05 -24.99
N PHE A 336 -33.46 -1.88 -24.35
CA PHE A 336 -32.48 -0.81 -24.34
C PHE A 336 -32.01 -0.55 -22.92
N LYS A 337 -30.72 -0.25 -22.74
CA LYS A 337 -30.15 0.08 -21.43
C LYS A 337 -29.47 1.43 -21.47
N TYR A 338 -29.65 2.22 -20.40
CA TYR A 338 -28.93 3.48 -20.21
C TYR A 338 -28.63 3.72 -18.73
N SER A 339 -27.41 4.17 -18.43
CA SER A 339 -26.94 4.46 -17.07
C SER A 339 -26.99 5.95 -16.79
N PHE A 340 -27.63 6.33 -15.69
CA PHE A 340 -27.81 7.72 -15.28
C PHE A 340 -26.80 8.10 -14.19
N ASN A 341 -25.83 8.95 -14.52
CA ASN A 341 -24.72 9.29 -13.61
C ASN A 341 -24.78 10.72 -13.05
N SER A 342 -25.81 11.49 -13.38
CA SER A 342 -25.96 12.87 -12.93
C SER A 342 -27.39 13.13 -12.46
N PRO A 343 -27.57 13.80 -11.30
CA PRO A 343 -28.89 14.12 -10.79
C PRO A 343 -29.60 15.07 -11.74
N GLY A 344 -30.91 14.92 -11.83
CA GLY A 344 -31.73 15.71 -12.74
C GLY A 344 -32.96 14.98 -13.23
N LYS A 345 -33.88 15.75 -13.79
CA LYS A 345 -35.10 15.24 -14.40
C LYS A 345 -34.91 15.16 -15.92
N ILE A 346 -35.09 13.96 -16.47
CA ILE A 346 -34.91 13.68 -17.89
C ILE A 346 -36.23 13.14 -18.44
N ASP A 347 -36.85 13.93 -19.30
CA ASP A 347 -38.04 13.51 -20.02
C ASP A 347 -37.63 12.76 -21.29
N TYR A 348 -38.41 11.76 -21.68
CA TYR A 348 -38.18 10.96 -22.88
C TYR A 348 -39.50 10.56 -23.54
N PHE A 349 -39.44 10.22 -24.82
CA PHE A 349 -40.63 9.90 -25.61
C PHE A 349 -40.35 8.87 -26.70
N CYS A 350 -41.41 8.33 -27.27
CA CYS A 350 -41.35 7.48 -28.46
C CYS A 350 -41.44 8.35 -29.73
N MET A 351 -40.45 8.27 -30.61
CA MET A 351 -40.44 9.04 -31.87
C MET A 351 -41.53 8.60 -32.85
N LEU A 352 -41.96 7.32 -32.78
CA LEU A 352 -43.03 6.77 -33.63
C LEU A 352 -44.42 7.10 -33.10
N HIS A 353 -44.54 7.24 -31.77
CA HIS A 353 -45.80 7.41 -31.06
C HIS A 353 -45.68 8.60 -30.09
N PRO A 354 -45.81 9.84 -30.58
CA PRO A 354 -45.42 11.04 -29.80
C PRO A 354 -46.23 11.29 -28.52
N TRP A 355 -47.34 10.58 -28.30
CA TRP A 355 -48.11 10.62 -27.06
C TRP A 355 -47.49 9.77 -25.93
N MET A 356 -46.58 8.86 -26.26
CA MET A 356 -45.87 8.05 -25.27
C MET A 356 -44.74 8.89 -24.68
N VAL A 357 -44.94 9.32 -23.44
CA VAL A 357 -43.97 10.13 -22.69
C VAL A 357 -43.66 9.47 -21.36
N GLY A 358 -42.41 9.54 -20.95
CA GLY A 358 -41.94 9.10 -19.65
C GLY A 358 -40.95 10.09 -19.05
N THR A 359 -40.69 9.94 -17.75
CA THR A 359 -39.75 10.77 -17.01
C THR A 359 -38.86 9.89 -16.14
N VAL A 360 -37.57 10.14 -16.19
CA VAL A 360 -36.60 9.66 -15.20
C VAL A 360 -36.24 10.81 -14.27
N ASP A 361 -36.40 10.61 -12.97
CA ASP A 361 -36.03 11.56 -11.92
C ASP A 361 -34.83 10.97 -11.16
N VAL A 362 -33.65 11.52 -11.41
CA VAL A 362 -32.38 11.08 -10.82
C VAL A 362 -32.08 11.93 -9.60
N GLN A 363 -32.09 11.30 -8.42
CA GLN A 363 -31.81 11.94 -7.13
C GLN A 363 -30.32 11.99 -6.82
#